data_AF-A0A9E2NKZ4-F1
#
_entry.id   AF-A0A9E2NKZ4-F1
#
_cell.length_a   1.000
_cell.length_b   1.000
_cell.length_c   1.000
_cell.angle_alpha   90.00
_cell.angle_beta   90.00
_cell.angle_gamma   90.00
#
_symmetry.space_group_name_H-M   'P 1'
#
loop_
_entity.id
_entity.type
_entity.pdbx_description
1 polymer ?
#
loop_
_entity_poly.entity_id
_entity_poly.type
_entity_poly.pdbx_seq_one_letter_code
_entity_poly.pdbx_strand_id
1 'polypeptide(L)'
;MRDLWRYKAYFFISCLLLFSSSLYAFRWQTHKKIEVEYQPTDIILANGRILKDYVVSSNNDLFIPYELVETIFNEQLYWDRDNHTLHVGNIPTASVMSDKLKIYHYDYDSIHAFLYYPDAKTNKTMTMANKTYRRGYYFTNVFSASFNLEGAYHEIIGFLGCEDFKASNGQVDFYLDDTLLKSYFLQADSLPEQVKLDVTGGSKLKLVFSNFKNDTQINFADVYIH
;
A
#
# COMPACT_ATOMS: atom_id res chain seq x y z
N MET A 1 33.82 -12.37 -80.20
CA MET A 1 32.53 -12.58 -79.52
C MET A 1 32.83 -13.22 -78.17
N ARG A 2 33.20 -12.51 -77.09
CA ARG A 2 32.72 -11.21 -76.59
C ARG A 2 31.20 -11.15 -76.53
N ASP A 3 30.72 -10.77 -75.35
CA ASP A 3 29.38 -10.30 -75.03
C ASP A 3 28.32 -11.37 -74.76
N LEU A 4 28.19 -11.72 -73.47
CA LEU A 4 26.98 -12.11 -72.72
C LEU A 4 27.39 -12.66 -71.32
N TRP A 5 28.35 -12.09 -70.60
CA TRP A 5 28.12 -11.00 -69.63
C TRP A 5 26.64 -10.59 -69.44
N ARG A 6 26.13 -10.77 -68.21
CA ARG A 6 25.63 -9.70 -67.31
C ARG A 6 24.32 -9.90 -66.57
N TYR A 7 23.45 -10.85 -66.91
CA TYR A 7 22.11 -10.86 -66.29
C TYR A 7 21.85 -11.85 -65.16
N LYS A 8 22.78 -12.76 -64.83
CA LYS A 8 22.54 -13.74 -63.73
C LYS A 8 23.30 -13.47 -62.43
N ALA A 9 24.17 -12.45 -62.39
CA ALA A 9 24.95 -12.09 -61.20
C ALA A 9 24.38 -10.90 -60.40
N TYR A 10 23.31 -10.24 -60.88
CA TYR A 10 22.71 -9.07 -60.22
C TYR A 10 21.33 -9.31 -59.58
N PHE A 11 20.81 -10.54 -59.62
CA PHE A 11 19.62 -10.91 -58.84
C PHE A 11 19.97 -11.53 -57.47
N PHE A 12 21.22 -11.38 -57.04
CA PHE A 12 21.71 -11.75 -55.71
C PHE A 12 21.94 -10.54 -54.80
N ILE A 13 21.64 -9.31 -55.26
CA ILE A 13 21.86 -8.07 -54.49
C ILE A 13 20.70 -7.10 -54.74
N SER A 14 19.50 -7.43 -54.29
CA SER A 14 18.43 -6.43 -54.04
C SER A 14 17.29 -6.93 -53.16
N CYS A 15 17.10 -8.25 -52.98
CA CYS A 15 16.18 -8.79 -51.97
C CYS A 15 16.82 -9.00 -50.57
N LEU A 16 18.02 -8.48 -50.34
CA LEU A 16 18.75 -8.62 -49.07
C LEU A 16 18.59 -7.43 -48.11
N LEU A 17 17.71 -6.45 -48.40
CA LEU A 17 17.61 -5.21 -47.60
C LEU A 17 16.17 -4.73 -47.30
N LEU A 18 15.15 -5.61 -47.37
CA LEU A 18 13.77 -5.23 -46.98
C LEU A 18 13.05 -6.23 -46.07
N PHE A 19 13.75 -7.21 -45.49
CA PHE A 19 13.33 -7.82 -44.22
C PHE A 19 14.15 -7.22 -43.08
N SER A 20 14.07 -5.90 -42.97
CA SER A 20 14.49 -5.17 -41.79
C SER A 20 13.60 -5.54 -40.62
N SER A 21 14.26 -5.99 -39.55
CA SER A 21 13.85 -5.83 -38.16
C SER A 21 12.52 -6.45 -37.73
N SER A 22 12.51 -7.78 -37.61
CA SER A 22 11.85 -8.42 -36.47
C SER A 22 12.71 -9.56 -35.94
N LEU A 23 13.99 -9.27 -35.69
CA LEU A 23 14.73 -10.01 -34.67
C LEU A 23 14.05 -9.66 -33.35
N TYR A 24 13.14 -10.52 -32.92
CA TYR A 24 12.77 -10.63 -31.52
C TYR A 24 14.08 -10.80 -30.74
N ALA A 25 14.58 -9.72 -30.16
CA ALA A 25 15.59 -9.77 -29.13
C ALA A 25 14.93 -10.39 -27.90
N PHE A 26 14.86 -11.72 -27.86
CA PHE A 26 14.53 -12.46 -26.66
C PHE A 26 15.71 -12.23 -25.70
N ARG A 27 15.62 -11.18 -24.87
CA ARG A 27 16.54 -10.96 -23.75
C ARG A 27 16.37 -12.14 -22.80
N TRP A 28 17.28 -13.10 -22.87
CA TRP A 28 17.48 -14.04 -21.79
C TRP A 28 17.90 -13.20 -20.57
N GLN A 29 16.99 -13.02 -19.61
CA GLN A 29 17.38 -12.61 -18.26
C GLN A 29 18.29 -13.71 -17.73
N THR A 30 19.60 -13.49 -17.83
CA THR A 30 20.60 -14.33 -17.18
C THR A 30 20.38 -14.19 -15.69
N HIS A 31 19.74 -15.18 -15.08
CA HIS A 31 19.61 -15.25 -13.63
C HIS A 31 21.02 -15.43 -13.07
N LYS A 32 21.56 -14.39 -12.42
CA LYS A 32 22.83 -14.50 -11.71
C LYS A 32 22.53 -15.29 -10.44
N LYS A 33 22.98 -16.54 -10.39
CA LYS A 33 22.94 -17.31 -9.15
C LYS A 33 23.98 -16.71 -8.22
N ILE A 34 23.53 -16.16 -7.09
CA ILE A 34 24.40 -15.63 -6.05
C ILE A 34 24.36 -16.65 -4.91
N GLU A 35 25.52 -17.20 -4.57
CA GLU A 35 25.68 -17.91 -3.30
C GLU A 35 25.98 -16.86 -2.24
N VAL A 36 25.17 -16.86 -1.18
CA VAL A 36 25.19 -15.82 -0.16
C VAL A 36 25.55 -16.43 1.18
N GLU A 37 26.55 -15.85 1.85
CA GLU A 37 26.90 -16.17 3.22
C GLU A 37 26.40 -15.04 4.12
N TYR A 38 25.56 -15.39 5.09
CA TYR A 38 24.99 -14.44 6.04
C TYR A 38 26.02 -14.15 7.12
N GLN A 39 26.37 -12.88 7.30
CA GLN A 39 27.31 -12.46 8.34
C GLN A 39 26.61 -11.54 9.34
N PRO A 40 26.67 -11.85 10.66
CA PRO A 40 26.15 -10.95 11.67
C PRO A 40 26.95 -9.65 11.66
N THR A 41 26.27 -8.52 11.50
CA THR A 41 26.91 -7.21 11.31
C THR A 41 26.23 -6.16 12.18
N ASP A 42 27.06 -5.31 12.79
CA ASP A 42 26.61 -4.14 13.53
C ASP A 42 26.43 -2.97 12.54
N ILE A 43 25.21 -2.44 12.41
CA ILE A 43 24.88 -1.27 11.60
C ILE A 43 24.71 -0.07 12.52
N ILE A 44 25.58 0.92 12.38
CA ILE A 44 25.59 2.14 13.20
C ILE A 44 24.86 3.25 12.44
N LEU A 45 23.75 3.71 12.99
CA LEU A 45 22.97 4.80 12.43
C LEU A 45 23.53 6.16 12.81
N ALA A 46 23.18 7.20 12.05
CA ALA A 46 23.63 8.57 12.29
C ALA A 46 23.24 9.12 13.67
N ASN A 47 22.18 8.58 14.28
CA ASN A 47 21.74 8.91 15.64
C ASN A 47 22.46 8.12 16.75
N GLY A 48 23.44 7.29 16.40
CA GLY A 48 24.21 6.46 17.33
C GLY A 48 23.53 5.15 17.73
N ARG A 49 22.33 4.84 17.23
CA ARG A 49 21.70 3.52 17.44
C ARG A 49 22.47 2.44 16.68
N ILE A 50 22.63 1.29 17.30
CA ILE A 50 23.26 0.11 16.71
C ILE A 50 22.17 -0.93 16.45
N LEU A 51 22.01 -1.32 15.19
CA LEU A 51 21.16 -2.44 14.78
C LEU A 51 22.05 -3.66 14.54
N LYS A 52 21.62 -4.83 15.01
CA LYS A 52 22.33 -6.09 14.79
C LYS A 52 21.48 -6.98 13.90
N ASP A 53 22.00 -7.31 12.73
CA ASP A 53 21.31 -8.19 11.80
C ASP A 53 22.29 -8.95 10.90
N TYR A 54 21.77 -9.90 10.15
CA TYR A 54 22.52 -10.63 9.14
C TYR A 54 22.43 -9.90 7.81
N VAL A 55 23.58 -9.43 7.32
CA VAL A 55 23.73 -8.90 5.96
C VAL A 55 24.49 -9.92 5.12
N VAL A 56 24.32 -9.84 3.82
CA VAL A 56 25.09 -10.64 2.87
C VAL A 56 26.13 -9.73 2.25
N SER A 57 27.41 -10.10 2.33
CA SER A 57 28.45 -9.45 1.54
C SER A 57 28.93 -10.41 0.44
N SER A 58 29.02 -9.92 -0.79
CA SER A 58 29.55 -10.70 -1.91
C SER A 58 30.18 -9.78 -2.93
N ASN A 59 31.42 -10.09 -3.35
CA ASN A 59 32.14 -9.34 -4.39
C ASN A 59 32.17 -7.81 -4.17
N ASN A 60 32.42 -7.38 -2.92
CA ASN A 60 32.38 -5.98 -2.47
C ASN A 60 31.01 -5.29 -2.47
N ASP A 61 29.93 -5.99 -2.84
CA ASP A 61 28.57 -5.52 -2.65
C ASP A 61 28.05 -5.96 -1.28
N LEU A 62 27.31 -5.06 -0.62
CA LEU A 62 26.58 -5.34 0.61
C LEU A 62 25.09 -5.40 0.30
N PHE A 63 24.48 -6.56 0.53
CA PHE A 63 23.05 -6.78 0.40
C PHE A 63 22.43 -6.70 1.80
N ILE A 64 21.60 -5.69 1.97
CA ILE A 64 20.87 -5.42 3.21
C ILE A 64 19.47 -6.03 3.05
N PRO A 65 19.00 -6.86 4.00
CA PRO A 65 17.62 -7.37 3.99
C PRO A 65 16.60 -6.24 3.93
N TYR A 66 15.50 -6.49 3.24
CA TYR A 66 14.46 -5.49 3.02
C TYR A 66 13.88 -4.96 4.34
N GLU A 67 13.65 -5.85 5.31
CA GLU A 67 13.11 -5.56 6.64
C GLU A 67 14.06 -4.67 7.47
N LEU A 68 15.36 -4.85 7.27
CA LEU A 68 16.39 -4.06 7.94
C LEU A 68 16.40 -2.62 7.40
N VAL A 69 16.14 -2.45 6.10
CA VAL A 69 16.03 -1.11 5.48
C VAL A 69 14.83 -0.34 6.08
N GLU A 70 13.68 -0.98 6.31
CA GLU A 70 12.52 -0.33 6.97
C GLU A 70 12.89 0.18 8.36
N THR A 71 13.63 -0.63 9.12
CA THR A 71 14.08 -0.31 10.48
C THR A 71 15.09 0.85 10.49
N ILE A 72 16.01 0.87 9.51
CA ILE A 72 17.04 1.91 9.37
C ILE A 72 16.40 3.27 9.11
N PHE A 73 15.46 3.33 8.16
CA PHE A 73 14.84 4.60 7.76
C PHE A 73 13.67 5.01 8.66
N ASN A 74 13.06 4.06 9.38
CA ASN A 74 11.81 4.28 10.12
C ASN A 74 10.72 4.87 9.20
N GLU A 75 10.72 4.41 7.95
CA GLU A 75 9.87 4.86 6.86
C GLU A 75 9.36 3.62 6.12
N GLN A 76 8.21 3.73 5.48
CA GLN A 76 7.66 2.63 4.68
C GLN A 76 8.50 2.40 3.43
N LEU A 77 8.61 1.14 3.01
CA LEU A 77 9.28 0.76 1.77
C LEU A 77 8.29 0.18 0.76
N TYR A 78 8.53 0.40 -0.52
CA TYR A 78 7.81 -0.27 -1.61
C TYR A 78 8.76 -0.63 -2.73
N TRP A 79 8.83 -1.91 -3.07
CA TRP A 79 9.59 -2.40 -4.22
C TRP A 79 8.66 -2.50 -5.44
N ASP A 80 8.78 -1.53 -6.35
CA ASP A 80 8.17 -1.58 -7.67
C ASP A 80 8.96 -2.58 -8.53
N ARG A 81 8.44 -3.80 -8.66
CA ARG A 81 9.08 -4.89 -9.41
C ARG A 81 9.14 -4.59 -10.91
N ASP A 82 8.14 -3.89 -11.44
CA ASP A 82 8.04 -3.62 -12.88
C ASP A 82 9.08 -2.58 -13.30
N ASN A 83 9.21 -1.51 -12.51
CA ASN A 83 10.16 -0.42 -12.75
C ASN A 83 11.52 -0.63 -12.06
N HIS A 84 11.71 -1.74 -11.34
CA HIS A 84 12.93 -2.07 -10.60
C HIS A 84 13.38 -0.93 -9.66
N THR A 85 12.42 -0.33 -8.95
CA THR A 85 12.63 0.85 -8.10
C THR A 85 12.21 0.58 -6.65
N LEU A 86 13.10 0.86 -5.69
CA LEU A 86 12.78 0.84 -4.26
C LEU A 86 12.42 2.25 -3.82
N HIS A 87 11.17 2.44 -3.43
CA HIS A 87 10.68 3.68 -2.82
C HIS A 87 10.89 3.62 -1.31
N VAL A 88 11.44 4.69 -0.74
CA VAL A 88 11.67 4.86 0.70
C VAL A 88 10.88 6.09 1.16
N GLY A 89 9.98 5.92 2.11
CA GLY A 89 9.11 6.97 2.61
C GLY A 89 7.85 7.14 1.78
N ASN A 90 7.63 8.32 1.20
CA ASN A 90 6.38 8.68 0.52
C ASN A 90 6.22 7.87 -0.78
N ILE A 91 5.44 6.78 -0.75
CA ILE A 91 5.28 5.82 -1.85
C ILE A 91 4.42 6.45 -2.97
N PRO A 92 4.93 6.61 -4.21
CA PRO A 92 4.23 7.32 -5.29
C PRO A 92 3.05 6.57 -5.91
N THR A 93 2.87 5.27 -5.64
CA THR A 93 1.68 4.49 -6.04
C THR A 93 0.56 4.56 -4.99
N ALA A 94 0.86 5.00 -3.77
CA ALA A 94 -0.11 5.15 -2.70
C ALA A 94 -1.01 6.36 -2.99
N SER A 95 -2.28 6.10 -3.30
CA SER A 95 -3.27 7.17 -3.36
C SER A 95 -3.89 7.37 -1.99
N VAL A 96 -4.09 8.62 -1.58
CA VAL A 96 -4.90 8.93 -0.39
C VAL A 96 -6.31 8.42 -0.64
N MET A 97 -6.75 7.42 0.15
CA MET A 97 -8.03 6.75 -0.05
C MET A 97 -9.18 7.75 -0.04
N SER A 98 -9.17 8.67 0.91
CA SER A 98 -10.21 9.67 1.10
C SER A 98 -10.33 10.69 -0.04
N ASP A 99 -9.31 10.82 -0.89
CA ASP A 99 -9.34 11.66 -2.08
C ASP A 99 -9.95 10.93 -3.29
N LYS A 100 -9.97 9.59 -3.28
CA LYS A 100 -10.48 8.73 -4.36
C LYS A 100 -11.83 8.11 -4.04
N LEU A 101 -11.94 7.52 -2.87
CA LEU A 101 -13.07 6.72 -2.42
C LEU A 101 -13.87 7.51 -1.39
N LYS A 102 -15.14 7.73 -1.70
CA LYS A 102 -16.11 8.27 -0.76
C LYS A 102 -16.91 7.12 -0.14
N ILE A 103 -17.40 7.37 1.07
CA ILE A 103 -18.38 6.49 1.69
C ILE A 103 -19.63 6.54 0.81
N TYR A 104 -19.96 5.44 0.13
CA TYR A 104 -21.14 5.40 -0.73
C TYR A 104 -22.40 5.00 0.06
N HIS A 105 -22.22 4.35 1.20
CA HIS A 105 -23.29 3.92 2.09
C HIS A 105 -22.79 3.80 3.53
N TYR A 106 -23.61 4.21 4.50
CA TYR A 106 -23.37 3.95 5.91
C TYR A 106 -24.70 3.66 6.61
N ASP A 107 -24.68 2.73 7.55
CA ASP A 107 -25.83 2.40 8.40
C ASP A 107 -25.75 3.16 9.71
N TYR A 108 -26.92 3.40 10.31
CA TYR A 108 -27.06 3.97 11.64
C TYR A 108 -28.21 3.28 12.40
N ASP A 109 -28.26 3.43 13.73
CA ASP A 109 -29.39 2.91 14.50
C ASP A 109 -30.65 3.71 14.17
N SER A 110 -31.51 3.16 13.32
CA SER A 110 -32.76 3.80 12.92
C SER A 110 -33.69 4.15 14.08
N ILE A 111 -33.60 3.44 15.21
CA ILE A 111 -34.44 3.67 16.40
C ILE A 111 -33.98 4.91 17.15
N HIS A 112 -32.66 5.14 17.22
CA HIS A 112 -32.07 6.24 17.99
C HIS A 112 -31.40 7.34 17.14
N ALA A 113 -31.50 7.26 15.81
CA ALA A 113 -30.83 8.16 14.86
C ALA A 113 -31.07 9.65 15.16
N PHE A 114 -32.31 10.00 15.52
CA PHE A 114 -32.70 11.38 15.83
C PHE A 114 -32.02 11.93 17.09
N LEU A 115 -31.64 11.06 18.03
CA LEU A 115 -31.02 11.47 19.29
C LEU A 115 -29.52 11.73 19.15
N TYR A 116 -28.86 11.00 18.25
CA TYR A 116 -27.40 10.94 18.21
C TYR A 116 -26.78 11.48 16.92
N TYR A 117 -27.57 11.92 15.93
CA TYR A 117 -27.07 12.59 14.70
C TYR A 117 -25.89 11.84 14.05
N PRO A 118 -26.15 10.68 13.41
CA PRO A 118 -25.10 9.90 12.75
C PRO A 118 -24.38 10.75 11.70
N ASP A 119 -23.06 10.72 11.72
CA ASP A 119 -22.25 11.56 10.83
C ASP A 119 -20.97 10.83 10.43
N ALA A 120 -20.71 10.82 9.12
CA ALA A 120 -19.53 10.24 8.52
C ALA A 120 -18.93 11.26 7.54
N LYS A 121 -17.68 11.64 7.76
CA LYS A 121 -17.02 12.74 7.04
C LYS A 121 -15.70 12.31 6.47
N THR A 122 -15.36 12.89 5.33
CA THR A 122 -14.08 12.68 4.64
C THR A 122 -13.21 13.91 4.81
N ASN A 123 -11.91 13.72 5.12
CA ASN A 123 -10.92 14.80 5.27
C ASN A 123 -11.32 15.90 6.29
N LYS A 124 -12.13 15.54 7.30
CA LYS A 124 -12.33 16.37 8.48
C LYS A 124 -11.00 16.43 9.25
N THR A 125 -10.70 17.54 9.90
CA THR A 125 -9.62 17.58 10.89
C THR A 125 -9.92 16.57 11.99
N MET A 126 -8.97 15.67 12.24
CA MET A 126 -9.04 14.60 13.22
C MET A 126 -7.84 14.72 14.14
N THR A 127 -8.00 14.42 15.43
CA THR A 127 -6.89 14.37 16.38
C THR A 127 -6.89 13.03 17.11
N MET A 128 -5.73 12.36 17.14
CA MET A 128 -5.55 11.15 17.92
C MET A 128 -4.15 11.14 18.52
N ALA A 129 -4.07 10.86 19.83
CA ALA A 129 -2.82 10.89 20.58
C ALA A 129 -2.06 12.21 20.41
N ASN A 130 -2.79 13.33 20.44
CA ASN A 130 -2.27 14.69 20.27
C ASN A 130 -1.58 14.95 18.91
N LYS A 131 -1.82 14.10 17.91
CA LYS A 131 -1.40 14.32 16.52
C LYS A 131 -2.61 14.71 15.67
N THR A 132 -2.45 15.75 14.85
CA THR A 132 -3.48 16.20 13.91
C THR A 132 -3.35 15.50 12.56
N TYR A 133 -4.46 15.01 12.06
CA TYR A 133 -4.62 14.39 10.75
C TYR A 133 -5.64 15.16 9.92
N ARG A 134 -5.46 15.19 8.60
CA ARG A 134 -6.34 15.93 7.67
C ARG A 134 -6.84 15.08 6.50
N ARG A 135 -6.43 13.81 6.46
CA ARG A 135 -6.76 12.84 5.41
C ARG A 135 -7.34 11.61 6.06
N GLY A 136 -8.38 11.04 5.46
CA GLY A 136 -9.07 9.87 5.98
C GLY A 136 -10.55 10.12 6.25
N TYR A 137 -11.08 9.35 7.20
CA TYR A 137 -12.50 9.25 7.49
C TYR A 137 -12.78 9.42 8.98
N TYR A 138 -13.79 10.22 9.28
CA TYR A 138 -14.29 10.48 10.62
C TYR A 138 -15.69 9.88 10.73
N PHE A 139 -15.97 9.24 11.86
CA PHE A 139 -17.22 8.56 12.14
C PHE A 139 -17.73 8.91 13.53
N THR A 140 -19.03 9.20 13.65
CA THR A 140 -19.73 9.31 14.93
C THR A 140 -21.12 8.73 14.80
N ASN A 141 -21.50 7.91 15.77
CA ASN A 141 -22.84 7.32 15.85
C ASN A 141 -23.29 6.53 14.60
N VAL A 142 -22.35 5.96 13.85
CA VAL A 142 -22.61 5.08 12.69
C VAL A 142 -22.38 3.61 13.07
N PHE A 143 -23.14 2.70 12.45
CA PHE A 143 -23.00 1.25 12.64
C PHE A 143 -22.12 0.61 11.58
N SER A 144 -22.15 1.16 10.37
CA SER A 144 -21.31 0.66 9.30
C SER A 144 -20.96 1.77 8.31
N ALA A 145 -19.88 1.60 7.57
CA ALA A 145 -19.53 2.46 6.44
C ALA A 145 -18.92 1.61 5.32
N SER A 146 -19.39 1.82 4.08
CA SER A 146 -19.01 1.02 2.92
C SER A 146 -18.33 1.85 1.83
N PHE A 147 -17.33 1.25 1.19
CA PHE A 147 -16.51 1.83 0.14
C PHE A 147 -16.48 0.90 -1.07
N ASN A 148 -16.56 1.48 -2.27
CA ASN A 148 -16.42 0.74 -3.51
C ASN A 148 -14.94 0.70 -3.88
N LEU A 149 -14.35 -0.50 -3.88
CA LEU A 149 -12.96 -0.73 -4.27
C LEU A 149 -12.82 -1.03 -5.77
N GLU A 150 -13.92 -1.41 -6.44
CA GLU A 150 -13.93 -1.78 -7.87
C GLU A 150 -12.95 -2.91 -8.25
N GLY A 151 -12.44 -3.68 -7.28
CA GLY A 151 -11.39 -4.67 -7.51
C GLY A 151 -10.04 -4.08 -7.94
N ALA A 152 -9.87 -2.76 -7.82
CA ALA A 152 -8.74 -2.02 -8.36
C ALA A 152 -7.54 -1.92 -7.41
N TYR A 153 -7.71 -2.33 -6.16
CA TYR A 153 -6.73 -2.15 -5.10
C TYR A 153 -6.33 -3.50 -4.50
N HIS A 154 -5.12 -3.56 -3.95
CA HIS A 154 -4.57 -4.74 -3.31
C HIS A 154 -4.25 -4.50 -1.84
N GLU A 155 -4.03 -3.25 -1.42
CA GLU A 155 -3.67 -2.95 -0.04
C GLU A 155 -4.34 -1.66 0.47
N ILE A 156 -4.73 -1.68 1.75
CA ILE A 156 -5.16 -0.49 2.49
C ILE A 156 -4.31 -0.36 3.76
N ILE A 157 -3.69 0.81 3.93
CA ILE A 157 -2.90 1.14 5.12
C ILE A 157 -3.43 2.43 5.74
N GLY A 158 -3.48 2.53 7.06
CA GLY A 158 -3.78 3.79 7.75
C GLY A 158 -3.67 3.67 9.26
N PHE A 159 -4.17 4.69 9.97
CA PHE A 159 -4.22 4.71 11.43
C PHE A 159 -5.65 4.77 11.92
N LEU A 160 -6.04 3.81 12.75
CA LEU A 160 -7.37 3.73 13.33
C LEU A 160 -7.32 4.05 14.81
N GLY A 161 -8.20 4.92 15.29
CA GLY A 161 -8.26 5.25 16.71
C GLY A 161 -9.45 6.13 17.05
N CYS A 162 -9.57 6.45 18.34
CA CYS A 162 -10.58 7.38 18.84
C CYS A 162 -10.07 8.82 18.75
N GLU A 163 -10.97 9.77 18.51
CA GLU A 163 -10.66 11.20 18.59
C GLU A 163 -10.30 11.59 20.04
N ASP A 164 -9.31 12.48 20.18
CA ASP A 164 -8.91 12.99 21.48
C ASP A 164 -10.11 13.60 22.24
N PHE A 165 -10.26 13.22 23.52
CA PHE A 165 -11.35 13.65 24.40
C PHE A 165 -12.78 13.27 23.97
N LYS A 166 -12.94 12.42 22.94
CA LYS A 166 -14.22 11.91 22.43
C LYS A 166 -14.20 10.39 22.24
N ALA A 167 -13.57 9.69 23.18
CA ALA A 167 -13.26 8.28 23.08
C ALA A 167 -14.10 7.41 24.04
N SER A 168 -14.39 6.19 23.60
CA SER A 168 -14.86 5.09 24.45
C SER A 168 -14.33 3.77 23.91
N ASN A 169 -14.43 2.70 24.72
CA ASN A 169 -14.02 1.38 24.26
C ASN A 169 -15.02 0.85 23.24
N GLY A 170 -14.53 0.13 22.24
CA GLY A 170 -15.38 -0.53 21.24
C GLY A 170 -14.56 -1.27 20.19
N GLN A 171 -15.22 -1.74 19.16
CA GLN A 171 -14.62 -2.59 18.13
C GLN A 171 -14.97 -2.12 16.73
N VAL A 172 -13.99 -2.17 15.84
CA VAL A 172 -14.12 -1.93 14.41
C VAL A 172 -13.74 -3.18 13.64
N ASP A 173 -14.69 -3.73 12.90
CA ASP A 173 -14.49 -4.88 12.03
C ASP A 173 -14.42 -4.45 10.57
N PHE A 174 -13.42 -4.95 9.85
CA PHE A 174 -13.22 -4.71 8.43
C PHE A 174 -13.62 -5.95 7.65
N TYR A 175 -14.51 -5.80 6.69
CA TYR A 175 -14.99 -6.84 5.81
C TYR A 175 -14.64 -6.53 4.35
N LEU A 176 -14.23 -7.54 3.60
CA LEU A 176 -14.06 -7.51 2.15
C LEU A 176 -15.11 -8.42 1.53
N ASP A 177 -16.00 -7.85 0.71
CA ASP A 177 -17.11 -8.59 0.09
C ASP A 177 -17.87 -9.49 1.10
N ASP A 178 -18.18 -8.90 2.26
CA ASP A 178 -18.89 -9.52 3.40
C ASP A 178 -18.11 -10.62 4.15
N THR A 179 -16.85 -10.86 3.80
CA THR A 179 -15.93 -11.72 4.57
C THR A 179 -15.11 -10.90 5.54
N LEU A 180 -15.09 -11.28 6.82
CA LEU A 180 -14.30 -10.59 7.84
C LEU A 180 -12.80 -10.72 7.51
N LEU A 181 -12.13 -9.58 7.32
CA LEU A 181 -10.68 -9.51 7.16
C LEU A 181 -9.98 -9.40 8.52
N LYS A 182 -10.43 -8.45 9.34
CA LYS A 182 -9.74 -8.11 10.59
C LYS A 182 -10.64 -7.33 11.54
N SER A 183 -10.40 -7.53 12.84
CA SER A 183 -11.07 -6.83 13.93
C SER A 183 -10.04 -6.05 14.74
N TYR A 184 -10.42 -4.84 15.13
CA TYR A 184 -9.60 -3.92 15.93
C TYR A 184 -10.40 -3.50 17.16
N PHE A 185 -9.84 -3.72 18.35
CA PHE A 185 -10.48 -3.31 19.60
C PHE A 185 -9.83 -2.03 20.11
N LEU A 186 -10.56 -0.92 20.02
CA LEU A 186 -10.08 0.39 20.43
C LEU A 186 -10.40 0.60 21.91
N GLN A 187 -9.40 0.99 22.69
CA GLN A 187 -9.58 1.47 24.06
C GLN A 187 -9.64 3.00 24.06
N ALA A 188 -10.36 3.58 25.03
CA ALA A 188 -10.53 5.03 25.10
C ALA A 188 -9.21 5.80 25.27
N ASP A 189 -8.19 5.15 25.84
CA ASP A 189 -6.87 5.68 26.15
C ASP A 189 -5.73 5.03 25.34
N SER A 190 -6.05 4.20 24.34
CA SER A 190 -5.02 3.59 23.49
C SER A 190 -4.50 4.56 22.44
N LEU A 191 -3.24 4.36 22.06
CA LEU A 191 -2.68 4.97 20.85
C LEU A 191 -3.41 4.45 19.59
N PRO A 192 -3.39 5.21 18.48
CA PRO A 192 -3.91 4.73 17.20
C PRO A 192 -3.21 3.44 16.77
N GLU A 193 -4.02 2.49 16.30
CA GLU A 193 -3.52 1.24 15.75
C GLU A 193 -3.20 1.40 14.27
N GLN A 194 -2.10 0.79 13.84
CA GLN A 194 -1.79 0.71 12.42
C GLN A 194 -2.68 -0.36 11.77
N VAL A 195 -3.46 0.07 10.79
CA VAL A 195 -4.25 -0.79 9.93
C VAL A 195 -3.44 -1.14 8.70
N LYS A 196 -3.40 -2.43 8.36
CA LYS A 196 -2.84 -2.98 7.13
C LYS A 196 -3.72 -4.14 6.69
N LEU A 197 -4.37 -4.00 5.54
CA LEU A 197 -5.36 -4.94 5.02
C LEU A 197 -4.98 -5.33 3.59
N ASP A 198 -4.95 -6.63 3.31
CA ASP A 198 -4.94 -7.15 1.94
C ASP A 198 -6.38 -7.14 1.43
N VAL A 199 -6.60 -6.39 0.35
CA VAL A 199 -7.92 -6.24 -0.30
C VAL A 199 -7.92 -6.74 -1.74
N THR A 200 -6.91 -7.53 -2.11
CA THR A 200 -6.70 -8.00 -3.48
C THR A 200 -7.95 -8.68 -4.05
N GLY A 201 -8.41 -8.17 -5.18
CA GLY A 201 -9.56 -8.71 -5.93
C GLY A 201 -10.92 -8.41 -5.31
N GLY A 202 -10.98 -7.75 -4.16
CA GLY A 202 -12.24 -7.42 -3.50
C GLY A 202 -12.89 -6.15 -4.06
N SER A 203 -14.22 -6.16 -4.15
CA SER A 203 -14.99 -5.07 -4.75
C SER A 203 -15.56 -4.09 -3.72
N LYS A 204 -15.81 -4.53 -2.49
CA LYS A 204 -16.42 -3.74 -1.43
C LYS A 204 -15.65 -3.90 -0.13
N LEU A 205 -15.23 -2.77 0.45
CA LEU A 205 -14.80 -2.70 1.85
C LEU A 205 -15.98 -2.23 2.71
N LYS A 206 -16.23 -2.91 3.83
CA LYS A 206 -17.20 -2.48 4.85
C LYS A 206 -16.54 -2.43 6.21
N LEU A 207 -16.66 -1.29 6.89
CA LEU A 207 -16.33 -1.13 8.30
C LEU A 207 -17.62 -1.30 9.11
N VAL A 208 -17.56 -2.04 10.21
CA VAL A 208 -18.67 -2.21 11.17
C VAL A 208 -18.19 -1.79 12.54
N PHE A 209 -18.95 -0.92 13.20
CA PHE A 209 -18.63 -0.33 14.49
C PHE A 209 -19.57 -0.90 15.55
N SER A 210 -19.01 -1.39 16.67
CA SER A 210 -19.80 -1.98 17.74
C SER A 210 -19.26 -1.62 19.13
N ASN A 211 -20.14 -1.69 20.13
CA ASN A 211 -19.82 -1.49 21.55
C ASN A 211 -19.32 -0.10 21.97
N PHE A 212 -19.27 0.87 21.07
CA PHE A 212 -18.97 2.26 21.40
C PHE A 212 -20.14 2.94 22.12
N LYS A 213 -19.83 3.87 23.03
CA LYS A 213 -20.81 4.78 23.60
C LYS A 213 -21.26 5.81 22.55
N ASN A 214 -22.45 6.36 22.74
CA ASN A 214 -22.93 7.48 21.95
C ASN A 214 -21.93 8.65 21.98
N ASP A 215 -21.84 9.37 20.86
CA ASP A 215 -20.95 10.50 20.61
C ASP A 215 -19.45 10.17 20.65
N THR A 216 -19.11 8.87 20.67
CA THR A 216 -17.74 8.43 20.42
C THR A 216 -17.38 8.74 18.98
N GLN A 217 -16.22 9.35 18.80
CA GLN A 217 -15.70 9.75 17.51
C GLN A 217 -14.53 8.83 17.15
N ILE A 218 -14.63 8.20 16.00
CA ILE A 218 -13.68 7.21 15.50
C ILE A 218 -13.07 7.77 14.22
N ASN A 219 -11.75 7.68 14.13
CA ASN A 219 -10.97 8.21 13.04
C ASN A 219 -10.22 7.06 12.37
N PHE A 220 -10.34 6.99 11.05
CA PHE A 220 -9.45 6.21 10.21
C PHE A 220 -8.65 7.20 9.35
N ALA A 221 -7.46 7.56 9.83
CA ALA A 221 -6.68 8.68 9.34
C ALA A 221 -5.46 8.25 8.53
N ASP A 222 -4.98 9.18 7.67
CA ASP A 222 -3.87 8.98 6.75
C ASP A 222 -3.98 7.63 6.03
N VAL A 223 -5.15 7.41 5.43
CA VAL A 223 -5.49 6.15 4.77
C VAL A 223 -5.00 6.19 3.33
N TYR A 224 -4.20 5.19 2.97
CA TYR A 224 -3.62 5.01 1.66
C TYR A 224 -4.09 3.69 1.04
N ILE A 225 -4.30 3.72 -0.28
CA ILE A 225 -4.63 2.55 -1.10
C ILE A 225 -3.60 2.38 -2.20
N HIS A 226 -3.33 1.12 -2.52
CA HIS A 226 -2.38 0.69 -3.54
C HIS A 226 -3.05 -0.24 -4.55
#